data_AF-A0A843S4V1-F1
#
_entry.id   AF-A0A843S4V1-F1
#
_cell.length_a   1.000
_cell.length_b   1.000
_cell.length_c   1.000
_cell.angle_alpha   90.00
_cell.angle_beta   90.00
_cell.angle_gamma   90.00
#
_symmetry.space_group_name_H-M   'P 1'
#
loop_
_entity.id
_entity.type
_entity.pdbx_description
1 polymer ?
#
loop_
_entity_poly.entity_id
_entity_poly.type
_entity_poly.pdbx_seq_one_letter_code
_entity_poly.pdbx_strand_id
1 'polypeptide(L)'
;MNAHNLESLVKELNAGESIAEVEPGDVRSAAAFFAELRSHPNHDQIVSTSTSEKGYSFMINGLAKRCSPGANVLAVAIRGIVLEAMAEDYSRDSALHSRIDENELVESVARLPLVAADLRDPDEIRRRVFRLDASS
;
A
#
# COMPACT_ATOMS: atom_id res chain seq x y z
N MET A 1 -13.46 -12.13 11.41
CA MET A 1 -12.01 -12.20 11.64
C MET A 1 -11.80 -12.03 13.13
N ASN A 2 -11.19 -13.01 13.82
CA ASN A 2 -10.96 -12.98 15.26
C ASN A 2 -9.67 -12.19 15.56
N ALA A 3 -9.62 -11.50 16.71
CA ALA A 3 -8.47 -10.72 17.19
C ALA A 3 -7.12 -11.46 17.13
N HIS A 4 -7.13 -12.80 17.16
CA HIS A 4 -5.95 -13.65 16.92
C HIS A 4 -5.21 -13.39 15.60
N ASN A 5 -5.89 -12.87 14.57
CA ASN A 5 -5.25 -12.55 13.29
C ASN A 5 -4.49 -11.22 13.33
N LEU A 6 -4.90 -10.25 14.15
CA LEU A 6 -4.22 -8.96 14.20
C LEU A 6 -2.93 -9.04 15.02
N GLU A 7 -2.96 -9.74 16.15
CA GLU A 7 -1.77 -9.90 17.00
C GLU A 7 -0.67 -10.75 16.34
N SER A 8 -1.03 -11.86 15.68
CA SER A 8 -0.05 -12.66 14.92
C SER A 8 0.60 -11.85 13.82
N LEU A 9 -0.21 -11.06 13.13
CA LEU A 9 0.22 -10.23 12.02
C LEU A 9 1.11 -9.06 12.45
N VAL A 10 0.74 -8.37 13.54
CA VAL A 10 1.60 -7.34 14.15
C VAL A 10 2.92 -7.96 14.62
N LYS A 11 2.90 -9.21 15.10
CA LYS A 11 4.11 -9.93 15.48
C LYS A 11 4.97 -10.30 14.28
N GLU A 12 4.40 -10.78 13.19
CA GLU A 12 5.09 -11.10 11.92
C GLU A 12 5.74 -9.84 11.31
N LEU A 13 4.97 -8.75 11.23
CA LEU A 13 5.49 -7.46 10.76
C LEU A 13 6.64 -6.95 11.64
N ASN A 14 6.48 -7.01 12.97
CA ASN A 14 7.53 -6.58 13.89
C ASN A 14 8.74 -7.54 13.93
N ALA A 15 8.58 -8.80 13.53
CA ALA A 15 9.67 -9.76 13.40
C ALA A 15 10.55 -9.49 12.17
N GLY A 16 10.17 -8.53 11.32
CA GLY A 16 10.92 -8.15 10.12
C GLY A 16 10.72 -9.11 8.96
N GLU A 17 9.63 -9.89 8.95
CA GLU A 17 9.31 -10.77 7.85
C GLU A 17 9.03 -9.98 6.56
N SER A 18 9.30 -10.64 5.43
CA SER A 18 9.02 -10.06 4.12
C SER A 18 7.50 -9.95 3.92
N ILE A 19 7.06 -8.76 3.54
CA ILE A 19 5.71 -8.51 3.07
C ILE A 19 5.57 -9.16 1.69
N ALA A 20 4.63 -10.09 1.56
CA ALA A 20 4.44 -10.89 0.36
C ALA A 20 4.28 -10.02 -0.90
N GLU A 21 4.80 -10.52 -2.02
CA GLU A 21 4.44 -10.01 -3.35
C GLU A 21 2.95 -10.27 -3.61
N VAL A 22 2.35 -9.45 -4.47
CA VAL A 22 0.92 -9.52 -4.78
C VAL A 22 0.67 -9.28 -6.26
N GLU A 23 -0.54 -9.58 -6.72
CA GLU A 23 -0.93 -9.31 -8.10
C GLU A 23 -1.04 -7.79 -8.36
N PRO A 24 -0.46 -7.27 -9.46
CA PRO A 24 -0.52 -5.85 -9.83
C PRO A 24 -1.96 -5.30 -9.89
N GLY A 25 -2.91 -6.12 -10.35
CA GLY A 25 -4.33 -5.76 -10.38
C GLY A 25 -4.91 -5.48 -8.99
N ASP A 26 -4.50 -6.25 -7.98
CA ASP A 26 -4.94 -6.03 -6.60
C ASP A 26 -4.34 -4.76 -6.00
N VAL A 27 -3.09 -4.42 -6.36
CA VAL A 27 -2.45 -3.16 -5.95
C VAL A 27 -3.21 -1.95 -6.52
N ARG A 28 -3.60 -1.98 -7.80
CA ARG A 28 -4.40 -0.90 -8.40
C ARG A 28 -5.74 -0.73 -7.70
N SER A 29 -6.46 -1.84 -7.49
CA SER A 29 -7.73 -1.84 -6.77
C SER A 29 -7.60 -1.26 -5.36
N ALA A 30 -6.48 -1.55 -4.68
CA ALA A 30 -6.18 -1.01 -3.36
C ALA A 30 -5.88 0.49 -3.40
N ALA A 31 -5.01 0.94 -4.31
CA ALA A 31 -4.68 2.36 -4.45
C ALA A 31 -5.94 3.19 -4.79
N ALA A 32 -6.79 2.71 -5.70
CA ALA A 32 -8.07 3.34 -6.02
C ALA A 32 -8.99 3.41 -4.79
N PHE A 33 -9.08 2.34 -4.00
CA PHE A 33 -9.84 2.33 -2.77
C PHE A 33 -9.34 3.39 -1.76
N PHE A 34 -8.03 3.52 -1.57
CA PHE A 34 -7.48 4.54 -0.68
C PHE A 34 -7.68 5.97 -1.20
N ALA A 35 -7.57 6.19 -2.51
CA ALA A 35 -7.87 7.48 -3.13
C ALA A 35 -9.35 7.88 -2.96
N GLU A 36 -10.28 6.92 -3.09
CA GLU A 36 -11.71 7.11 -2.80
C GLU A 36 -11.93 7.47 -1.32
N LEU A 37 -11.24 6.79 -0.40
CA LEU A 37 -11.35 7.10 1.04
C LEU A 37 -10.80 8.48 1.37
N ARG A 38 -9.71 8.92 0.74
CA ARG A 38 -9.14 10.27 0.92
C ARG A 38 -10.08 11.36 0.41
N SER A 39 -10.72 11.11 -0.73
CA SER A 39 -11.65 12.07 -1.33
C SER A 39 -13.05 12.04 -0.72
N HIS A 40 -13.33 11.12 0.21
CA HIS A 40 -14.64 10.99 0.82
C HIS A 40 -14.93 12.18 1.78
N PRO A 41 -16.13 12.81 1.74
CA PRO A 41 -16.47 13.95 2.59
C PRO A 41 -16.33 13.73 4.10
N ASN A 42 -16.35 12.47 4.53
CA ASN A 42 -16.19 12.05 5.92
C ASN A 42 -14.81 11.44 6.22
N HIS A 43 -13.78 11.74 5.41
CA HIS A 43 -12.44 11.17 5.53
C HIS A 43 -11.91 11.20 6.98
N ASP A 44 -11.97 12.36 7.65
CA ASP A 44 -11.47 12.51 9.02
C ASP A 44 -12.19 11.62 10.04
N GLN A 45 -13.49 11.38 9.83
CA GLN A 45 -14.26 10.44 10.67
C GLN A 45 -13.88 8.99 10.37
N ILE A 46 -13.60 8.66 9.11
CA ILE A 46 -13.15 7.32 8.71
C ILE A 46 -11.76 7.04 9.28
N VAL A 47 -10.82 8.00 9.22
CA VAL A 47 -9.46 7.86 9.77
C VAL A 47 -9.46 7.81 11.30
N SER A 48 -10.24 8.67 11.96
CA SER A 48 -10.34 8.65 13.42
C SER A 48 -10.97 7.35 13.94
N THR A 49 -11.85 6.72 13.17
CA THR A 49 -12.43 5.41 13.52
C THR A 49 -11.62 4.22 13.03
N SER A 50 -10.71 4.38 12.05
CA SER A 50 -9.83 3.31 11.55
C SER A 50 -8.77 2.86 12.55
N THR A 51 -8.50 3.67 13.59
CA THR A 51 -7.69 3.27 14.75
C THR A 51 -8.45 2.37 15.73
N SER A 52 -9.76 2.23 15.58
CA SER A 52 -10.59 1.27 16.31
C SER A 52 -10.69 -0.06 15.56
N GLU A 53 -10.90 -1.16 16.29
CA GLU A 53 -11.12 -2.49 15.72
C GLU A 53 -12.24 -2.52 14.66
N LYS A 54 -13.29 -1.71 14.86
CA LYS A 54 -14.41 -1.58 13.93
C LYS A 54 -14.02 -0.92 12.62
N GLY A 55 -13.23 0.16 12.68
CA GLY A 55 -12.75 0.83 11.48
C GLY A 55 -11.70 0.01 10.73
N TYR A 56 -10.80 -0.68 11.44
CA TYR A 56 -9.89 -1.65 10.83
C TYR A 56 -10.65 -2.77 10.09
N SER A 57 -11.68 -3.34 10.72
CA SER A 57 -12.53 -4.35 10.10
C SER A 57 -13.29 -3.83 8.87
N PHE A 58 -13.76 -2.58 8.90
CA PHE A 58 -14.38 -1.94 7.74
C PHE A 58 -13.39 -1.84 6.56
N MET A 59 -12.18 -1.34 6.80
CA MET A 59 -11.16 -1.17 5.76
C MET A 59 -10.76 -2.51 5.14
N ILE A 60 -10.45 -3.51 5.97
CA ILE A 60 -10.05 -4.83 5.49
C ILE A 60 -11.16 -5.50 4.68
N ASN A 61 -12.41 -5.45 5.15
CA ASN A 61 -13.53 -6.02 4.41
C ASN A 61 -13.86 -5.25 3.12
N GLY A 62 -13.70 -3.93 3.13
CA GLY A 62 -13.88 -3.09 1.95
C GLY A 62 -12.85 -3.44 0.87
N LEU A 63 -11.59 -3.59 1.27
CA LEU A 63 -10.51 -3.94 0.38
C LEU A 63 -10.61 -5.40 -0.12
N ALA A 64 -10.90 -6.36 0.76
CA ALA A 64 -11.01 -7.77 0.41
C ALA A 64 -12.03 -8.03 -0.71
N LYS A 65 -13.10 -7.23 -0.81
CA LYS A 65 -14.11 -7.32 -1.88
C LYS A 65 -13.59 -6.89 -3.26
N ARG A 66 -12.48 -6.15 -3.30
CA ARG A 66 -11.86 -5.62 -4.52
C ARG A 66 -10.62 -6.41 -4.94
N CYS A 67 -10.14 -7.33 -4.09
CA CYS A 67 -9.00 -8.18 -4.38
C CYS A 67 -9.44 -9.47 -5.08
N SER A 68 -8.49 -10.08 -5.78
CA SER A 68 -8.60 -11.40 -6.37
C SER A 68 -8.86 -12.47 -5.29
N PRO A 69 -9.56 -13.57 -5.62
CA PRO A 69 -9.79 -14.65 -4.66
C PRO A 69 -8.47 -15.21 -4.11
N GLY A 70 -8.35 -15.27 -2.78
CA GLY A 70 -7.16 -15.78 -2.08
C GLY A 70 -6.02 -14.76 -1.91
N ALA A 71 -6.22 -13.51 -2.32
CA ALA A 71 -5.24 -12.45 -2.11
C ALA A 71 -4.91 -12.26 -0.62
N ASN A 72 -3.63 -12.02 -0.33
CA ASN A 72 -3.21 -11.55 0.98
C ASN A 72 -3.60 -10.07 1.14
N VAL A 73 -4.80 -9.83 1.64
CA VAL A 73 -5.43 -8.50 1.72
C VAL A 73 -4.56 -7.48 2.45
N LEU A 74 -3.77 -7.89 3.44
CA LEU A 74 -2.85 -6.97 4.11
C LEU A 74 -1.67 -6.58 3.23
N ALA A 75 -1.01 -7.55 2.60
CA ALA A 75 0.09 -7.25 1.70
C ALA A 75 -0.37 -6.33 0.56
N VAL A 76 -1.58 -6.58 0.05
CA VAL A 76 -2.26 -5.70 -0.90
C VAL A 76 -2.53 -4.32 -0.33
N ALA A 77 -3.03 -4.21 0.91
CA ALA A 77 -3.27 -2.92 1.58
C ALA A 77 -1.99 -2.09 1.69
N ILE A 78 -0.90 -2.71 2.18
CA ILE A 78 0.39 -2.03 2.36
C ILE A 78 0.91 -1.54 1.01
N ARG A 79 0.96 -2.40 0.01
CA ARG A 79 1.45 -2.04 -1.34
C ARG A 79 0.54 -1.02 -2.02
N GLY A 80 -0.78 -1.06 -1.78
CA GLY A 80 -1.73 -0.06 -2.24
C GLY A 80 -1.48 1.32 -1.65
N ILE A 81 -1.20 1.41 -0.33
CA ILE A 81 -0.82 2.68 0.33
C ILE A 81 0.50 3.21 -0.24
N VAL A 82 1.49 2.34 -0.45
CA VAL A 82 2.76 2.72 -1.09
C VAL A 82 2.49 3.29 -2.49
N LEU A 83 1.72 2.60 -3.33
CA LEU A 83 1.40 3.07 -4.67
C LEU A 83 0.65 4.41 -4.64
N GLU A 84 -0.32 4.57 -3.74
CA GLU A 84 -1.13 5.79 -3.61
C GLU A 84 -0.25 6.99 -3.23
N ALA A 85 0.62 6.85 -2.22
CA ALA A 85 1.55 7.89 -1.83
C ALA A 85 2.52 8.26 -2.97
N MET A 86 2.98 7.26 -3.72
CA MET A 86 3.85 7.48 -4.87
C MET A 86 3.13 8.12 -6.06
N ALA A 87 1.85 7.79 -6.28
CA ALA A 87 1.05 8.36 -7.35
C ALA A 87 0.76 9.86 -7.12
N GLU A 88 0.56 10.26 -5.87
CA GLU A 88 0.45 11.68 -5.51
C GLU A 88 1.73 12.45 -5.85
N ASP A 89 2.90 11.92 -5.51
CA ASP A 89 4.18 12.53 -5.85
C ASP A 89 4.45 12.53 -7.36
N TYR A 90 4.16 11.42 -8.03
CA TYR A 90 4.27 11.27 -9.48
C TYR A 90 3.43 12.34 -10.18
N SER A 91 2.16 12.53 -9.78
CA SER A 91 1.25 13.57 -10.34
C SER A 91 1.77 14.99 -10.25
N ARG A 92 2.65 15.27 -9.28
CA ARG A 92 3.21 16.61 -9.03
C ARG A 92 4.51 16.85 -9.79
N ASP A 93 5.22 15.79 -10.19
CA ASP A 93 6.51 15.88 -10.88
C ASP A 93 6.43 15.42 -12.34
N SER A 94 6.36 16.42 -13.24
CA SER A 94 6.35 16.20 -14.69
C SER A 94 7.59 15.49 -15.25
N ALA A 95 8.74 15.55 -14.57
CA ALA A 95 9.94 14.85 -14.99
C ALA A 95 9.86 13.35 -14.68
N LEU A 96 9.29 12.98 -13.54
CA LEU A 96 8.99 11.58 -13.22
C LEU A 96 7.97 10.99 -14.20
N HIS A 97 6.95 11.78 -14.59
CA HIS A 97 5.94 11.39 -15.57
C HIS A 97 6.51 10.95 -16.92
N SER A 98 7.60 11.58 -17.35
CA SER A 98 8.24 11.26 -18.64
C SER A 98 9.11 10.00 -18.60
N ARG A 99 9.44 9.49 -17.41
CA ARG A 99 10.49 8.49 -17.20
C ARG A 99 9.97 7.09 -16.88
N ILE A 100 8.75 6.96 -16.34
CA ILE A 100 8.25 5.70 -15.80
C ILE A 100 6.80 5.53 -16.22
N ASP A 101 6.47 4.41 -16.87
CA ASP A 101 5.08 4.11 -17.20
C ASP A 101 4.28 3.76 -15.93
N GLU A 102 3.00 4.14 -15.87
CA GLU A 102 2.14 3.84 -14.73
C GLU A 102 2.07 2.32 -14.47
N ASN A 103 2.08 1.51 -15.53
CA ASN A 103 2.09 0.06 -15.38
C ASN A 103 3.40 -0.43 -14.78
N GLU A 104 4.54 0.14 -15.16
CA GLU A 104 5.85 -0.18 -14.59
C GLU A 104 5.93 0.20 -13.11
N LEU A 105 5.34 1.34 -12.73
CA LEU A 105 5.24 1.76 -11.33
C LEU A 105 4.44 0.73 -10.51
N VAL A 106 3.26 0.33 -11.00
CA VAL A 106 2.40 -0.66 -10.34
C VAL A 106 3.11 -2.00 -10.22
N GLU A 107 3.73 -2.50 -11.30
CA GLU A 107 4.48 -3.76 -11.30
C GLU A 107 5.65 -3.72 -10.31
N SER A 108 6.37 -2.59 -10.27
CA SER A 108 7.49 -2.40 -9.34
C SER A 108 7.01 -2.42 -7.88
N VAL A 109 5.93 -1.72 -7.56
CA VAL A 109 5.35 -1.73 -6.20
C VAL A 109 4.76 -3.09 -5.84
N ALA A 110 4.21 -3.84 -6.80
CA ALA A 110 3.65 -5.16 -6.56
C ALA A 110 4.70 -6.21 -6.16
N ARG A 111 5.92 -6.08 -6.69
CA ARG A 111 7.00 -7.07 -6.53
C ARG A 111 8.20 -6.58 -5.72
N LEU A 112 8.24 -5.31 -5.33
CA LEU A 112 9.33 -4.77 -4.52
C LEU A 112 9.51 -5.63 -3.26
N PRO A 113 10.73 -6.12 -2.96
CA PRO A 113 10.99 -6.75 -1.67
C PRO A 113 10.75 -5.73 -0.57
N LEU A 114 9.81 -5.99 0.34
CA LEU A 114 9.43 -5.05 1.38
C LEU A 114 9.44 -5.76 2.73
N VAL A 115 9.95 -5.09 3.75
CA VAL A 115 9.77 -5.47 5.16
C VAL A 115 9.07 -4.34 5.91
N ALA A 116 8.46 -4.63 7.06
CA ALA A 116 7.74 -3.61 7.83
C ALA A 116 8.63 -2.42 8.25
N ALA A 117 9.93 -2.65 8.43
CA ALA A 117 10.90 -1.60 8.73
C ALA A 117 11.01 -0.56 7.60
N ASP A 118 10.88 -0.99 6.33
CA ASP A 118 10.96 -0.11 5.16
C ASP A 118 9.83 0.93 5.17
N LEU A 119 8.67 0.60 5.75
CA LEU A 119 7.51 1.50 5.81
C LEU A 119 7.74 2.75 6.67
N ARG A 120 8.83 2.78 7.46
CA ARG A 120 9.25 3.95 8.23
C ARG A 120 10.11 4.93 7.43
N ASP A 121 10.58 4.52 6.25
CA ASP A 121 11.36 5.36 5.33
C ASP A 121 10.75 5.31 3.92
N PRO A 122 9.67 6.10 3.68
CA PRO A 122 9.03 6.18 2.37
C PRO A 122 9.97 6.69 1.26
N ASP A 123 11.02 7.47 1.60
CA ASP A 123 12.03 7.93 0.65
C ASP A 123 12.86 6.77 0.09
N GLU A 124 13.24 5.83 0.95
CA GLU A 124 13.99 4.65 0.52
C GLU A 124 13.15 3.74 -0.38
N ILE A 125 11.88 3.53 -0.06
CA ILE A 125 10.95 2.81 -0.93
C ILE A 125 10.87 3.50 -2.30
N ARG A 126 10.74 4.83 -2.33
CA ARG A 126 10.72 5.62 -3.57
C ARG A 126 11.99 5.43 -4.40
N ARG A 127 13.18 5.57 -3.78
CA ARG A 127 14.46 5.37 -4.47
C ARG A 127 14.56 4.00 -5.12
N ARG A 128 14.13 2.95 -4.41
CA ARG A 128 14.18 1.57 -4.90
C ARG A 128 13.22 1.31 -6.05
N VAL A 129 11.99 1.83 -5.97
CA VAL A 129 10.99 1.68 -7.05
C VAL A 129 11.42 2.42 -8.31
N PHE A 130 11.87 3.66 -8.15
CA PHE A 130 12.27 4.49 -9.27
C PHE A 130 13.69 4.21 -9.78
N ARG A 131 14.40 3.26 -9.16
CA ARG A 131 15.85 3.03 -9.36
C ARG A 131 16.60 4.35 -9.43
N LEU A 132 16.28 5.27 -8.51
CA LEU A 132 17.02 6.51 -8.35
C LEU A 132 18.36 6.12 -7.75
N ASP A 133 19.26 5.66 -8.62
CA ASP A 133 20.64 5.42 -8.25
C ASP A 133 21.21 6.74 -7.70
N ALA A 134 21.80 6.67 -6.51
CA ALA A 134 22.71 7.68 -5.99
C ALA A 134 24.04 7.66 -6.77
N SER A 135 23.96 7.65 -8.11
CA SER A 135 25.08 7.76 -9.03
C SER A 135 24.98 9.10 -9.75
N SER A 136 25.28 10.18 -9.04
CA SER A 136 25.61 11.49 -9.59
C SER A 136 26.62 12.17 -8.68
#